data_AF-A0A142IRN5-F1
#
_entry.id   AF-A0A142IRN5-F1
#
_cell.length_a   1.000
_cell.length_b   1.000
_cell.length_c   1.000
_cell.angle_alpha   90.00
_cell.angle_beta   90.00
_cell.angle_gamma   90.00
#
_symmetry.space_group_name_H-M   'P 1'
#
loop_
_entity.id
_entity.type
_entity.pdbx_description
1 polymer ?
#
loop_
_entity_poly.entity_id
_entity_poly.type
_entity_poly.pdbx_seq_one_letter_code
_entity_poly.pdbx_strand_id
1 'polypeptide(L)' 'MSFESFGDFLAMGHHGPYVWSAYAISLAVLALNVVLPILARRRYLQDEARRLRREKQQ' A
#
# COMPACT_ATOMS: atom_id res chain seq x y z
N MET A 1 -36.67 -6.79 0.66
CA MET A 1 -35.42 -7.22 1.35
C MET A 1 -34.34 -6.23 0.96
N SER A 2 -33.45 -5.83 1.87
CA SER A 2 -32.60 -4.62 1.69
C SER A 2 -31.63 -4.68 0.50
N PHE A 3 -31.33 -5.86 -0.04
CA PHE A 3 -30.50 -6.06 -1.23
C PHE A 3 -31.00 -7.34 -1.93
N GLU A 4 -31.24 -7.30 -3.25
CA GLU A 4 -31.69 -8.47 -4.01
C GLU A 4 -30.52 -9.33 -4.52
N SER A 5 -29.31 -8.77 -4.58
CA SER A 5 -28.11 -9.48 -5.01
C SER A 5 -26.83 -8.94 -4.37
N PHE A 6 -25.76 -9.73 -4.41
CA PHE A 6 -24.42 -9.28 -4.02
C PHE A 6 -23.91 -8.13 -4.91
N GLY A 7 -24.39 -8.05 -6.15
CA GLY A 7 -24.11 -6.95 -7.07
C GLY A 7 -24.74 -5.63 -6.61
N ASP A 8 -25.96 -5.66 -6.07
CA ASP A 8 -26.63 -4.46 -5.52
C ASP A 8 -25.98 -3.98 -4.23
N PHE A 9 -25.43 -4.91 -3.43
CA PHE A 9 -24.61 -4.58 -2.28
C PHE A 9 -23.26 -3.94 -2.67
N LEU A 10 -22.67 -4.35 -3.79
CA LEU A 10 -21.44 -3.74 -4.30
C LEU A 10 -21.73 -2.37 -4.94
N ALA A 11 -22.81 -2.28 -5.69
CA ALA A 11 -23.21 -1.07 -6.39
C ALA A 11 -23.77 -0.01 -5.42
N MET A 12 -24.44 -0.39 -4.31
CA MET A 12 -25.11 0.53 -3.36
C MET A 12 -25.78 1.73 -4.07
N GLY A 13 -26.37 1.49 -5.25
CA GLY A 13 -26.86 2.54 -6.14
C GLY A 13 -25.83 3.63 -6.47
N HIS A 14 -26.17 4.89 -6.18
CA HIS A 14 -25.32 6.05 -6.44
C HIS A 14 -24.18 6.23 -5.41
N HIS A 15 -24.21 5.51 -4.28
CA HIS A 15 -23.26 5.71 -3.18
C HIS A 15 -22.08 4.73 -3.21
N GLY A 16 -22.20 3.59 -3.91
CA GLY A 16 -21.13 2.59 -4.01
C GLY A 16 -19.78 3.16 -4.44
N PRO A 17 -19.69 3.98 -5.51
CA PRO A 17 -18.42 4.57 -5.94
C PRO A 17 -17.72 5.40 -4.85
N TYR A 18 -18.47 6.13 -4.03
CA TYR A 18 -17.93 6.94 -2.93
C TYR A 18 -17.39 6.07 -1.79
N VAL A 19 -18.12 5.01 -1.43
CA VAL A 19 -17.72 4.09 -0.35
C VAL A 19 -16.47 3.31 -0.75
N TRP A 20 -16.48 2.71 -1.94
CA TRP A 20 -15.34 1.92 -2.44
C TRP A 20 -14.11 2.78 -2.70
N SER A 21 -14.26 4.01 -3.21
CA SER A 21 -13.13 4.92 -3.36
C SER A 21 -12.54 5.33 -2.01
N ALA A 22 -13.35 5.60 -0.98
CA ALA A 22 -12.85 5.85 0.36
C ALA A 22 -12.04 4.66 0.91
N TYR A 23 -12.58 3.44 0.80
CA TYR A 23 -11.85 2.23 1.20
C TYR A 23 -10.55 2.03 0.41
N ALA A 24 -10.58 2.24 -0.91
CA ALA A 24 -9.41 2.11 -1.76
C ALA A 24 -8.31 3.13 -1.41
N ILE A 25 -8.69 4.38 -1.17
CA ILE A 25 -7.77 5.44 -0.75
C ILE A 25 -7.20 5.12 0.63
N SER A 26 -8.03 4.74 1.60
CA SER A 26 -7.56 4.35 2.94
C SER A 26 -6.59 3.18 2.87
N LEU A 27 -6.92 2.14 2.10
CA LEU A 27 -6.04 0.99 1.90
C LEU A 27 -4.72 1.39 1.24
N ALA A 28 -4.75 2.27 0.24
CA ALA A 28 -3.55 2.78 -0.41
C ALA A 28 -2.66 3.57 0.57
N VAL A 29 -3.24 4.41 1.43
CA VAL A 29 -2.49 5.15 2.47
C VAL A 29 -1.86 4.20 3.48
N LEU A 30 -2.60 3.19 3.94
CA LEU A 30 -2.07 2.16 4.84
C LEU A 30 -0.93 1.37 4.19
N ALA A 31 -1.12 0.94 2.94
CA ALA A 31 -0.09 0.24 2.18
C ALA A 31 1.16 1.12 2.00
N LEU A 32 1.01 2.40 1.67
CA LEU A 32 2.14 3.33 1.55
C LEU A 32 2.89 3.50 2.87
N ASN A 33 2.18 3.61 4.00
CA ASN A 33 2.81 3.69 5.33
C ASN A 33 3.67 2.47 5.66
N VAL A 34 3.36 1.29 5.10
CA VAL A 34 4.14 0.07 5.32
C VAL A 34 5.22 -0.11 4.26
N VAL A 35 4.91 0.13 2.99
CA VAL A 35 5.81 -0.11 1.86
C VAL A 35 6.96 0.89 1.83
N LEU A 36 6.69 2.17 2.08
CA LEU A 36 7.73 3.22 2.08
C LEU A 36 8.89 2.93 3.07
N PRO A 37 8.65 2.64 4.36
CA PRO A 37 9.74 2.33 5.29
C PRO A 37 10.45 1.02 4.95
N ILE A 38 9.75 0.01 4.42
CA ILE A 38 10.38 -1.24 3.96
C ILE A 38 11.34 -0.95 2.80
N LEU A 39 10.92 -0.19 1.80
CA LEU A 39 11.77 0.18 0.67
C LEU A 39 12.96 1.03 1.13
N ALA A 40 12.74 1.99 2.03
CA ALA A 40 13.81 2.80 2.61
C ALA A 40 14.84 1.94 3.35
N ARG A 41 14.39 0.97 4.17
CA ARG A 41 15.28 0.04 4.88
C ARG A 41 16.08 -0.84 3.93
N ARG A 42 15.45 -1.35 2.87
CA ARG A 42 16.16 -2.15 1.85
C ARG A 42 17.24 -1.33 1.17
N ARG A 43 16.94 -0.07 0.83
CA ARG A 43 17.91 0.85 0.23
C ARG A 43 19.08 1.15 1.18
N TYR A 44 18.77 1.43 2.45
CA TYR A 44 19.78 1.68 3.48
C TYR A 44 20.76 0.51 3.63
N LEU A 45 20.25 -0.72 3.76
CA LEU A 45 21.10 -1.93 3.90
C LEU A 45 21.95 -2.19 2.64
N GLN A 46 21.43 -1.90 1.45
CA GLN A 46 22.20 -2.02 0.21
C GLN A 46 23.33 -0.99 0.13
N ASP A 47 23.08 0.23 0.60
CA ASP A 47 24.08 1.30 0.63
C ASP A 47 25.18 1.01 1.67
N GLU A 48 24.81 0.48 2.83
CA GLU A 48 25.76 0.06 3.86
C GLU A 48 26.63 -1.12 3.42
N ALA A 49 26.04 -2.14 2.79
CA ALA A 49 26.78 -3.26 2.20
C ALA A 49 27.78 -2.81 1.11
N ARG A 50 27.44 -1.75 0.35
CA ARG A 50 28.36 -1.15 -0.63
C ARG A 50 29.51 -0.38 0.02
N ARG A 51 29.28 0.29 1.16
CA ARG A 51 30.33 1.00 1.90
C ARG A 51 31.33 0.02 2.51
N LEU A 52 30.85 -1.02 3.19
CA LEU A 52 31.70 -2.05 3.81
C LEU A 52 32.60 -2.79 2.79
N ARG A 53 32.11 -2.98 1.56
CA ARG A 53 32.93 -3.57 0.47
C ARG A 53 34.08 -2.67 0.04
N ARG A 54 33.92 -1.35 0.08
CA ARG A 54 34.98 -0.40 -0.26
C ARG A 54 36.02 -0.30 0.85
N GLU A 55 35.58 -0.29 2.10
CA GLU A 55 36.48 -0.28 3.27
C GLU A 55 37.31 -1.57 3.38
N LYS A 56 36.77 -2.73 2.96
CA LYS A 56 37.53 -3.99 2.90
C LYS A 56 38.52 -4.09 1.73
N GLN A 57 38.46 -3.19 0.75
CA GLN A 57 39.35 -3.19 -0.42
C GLN A 57 40.46 -2.14 -0.35
N GLN A 58 40.46 -1.27 0.68
CA GLN A 58 41.59 -0.42 1.03
C GLN A 58 42.44 -1.10 2.11
#